data_AF-X1NJI9-F1
#
_entry.id   AF-X1NJI9-F1
#
_cell.length_a   1.000
_cell.length_b   1.000
_cell.length_c   1.000
_cell.angle_alpha   90.00
_cell.angle_beta   90.00
_cell.angle_gamma   90.00
#
_symmetry.space_group_name_H-M   'P 1'
#
loop_
_entity.id
_entity.type
_entity.pdbx_description
1 polymer ?
#
loop_
_entity_poly.entity_id
_entity_poly.type
_entity_poly.pdbx_seq_one_letter_code
_entity_poly.pdbx_strand_id
1 'polypeptide(L)'
;KFTTRALAAGKVSRLPLAEALEQGMAEYLDLAPLYLNQVAKLIDLNGLRQAGLRVVVDSMYGAGAGYLKTILDGGLTEVIEINGERNPLFPGIVRPEPIADNLAKLSTTVKEQKANVGLATDGDADRMGVVDEKGIFLTQLQVFALLCLYLLETRGERGPIVKTITATSMLYRLGEIFNVPVYETMVGFKYVAPIMLAENALIGGEESGGYGFRGHVPERDGILASLYFLDLMIKTDKTPSELINYLYNKVGPHYYQRVDVKFPEDERQAIIDRLQ
;
A
#
# COMPACT_ATOMS: atom_id res chain seq x y z
N LYS A 1 -15.11 25.34 7.03
CA LYS A 1 -15.42 26.56 7.81
C LYS A 1 -14.37 27.66 7.64
N PHE A 2 -13.06 27.39 7.76
CA PHE A 2 -12.01 28.41 7.59
C PHE A 2 -11.82 28.87 6.14
N THR A 3 -11.87 27.95 5.17
CA THR A 3 -11.76 28.25 3.72
C THR A 3 -12.91 29.15 3.24
N THR A 4 -14.15 28.85 3.65
CA THR A 4 -15.34 29.65 3.33
C THR A 4 -15.27 31.05 3.94
N ARG A 5 -14.74 31.20 5.15
CA ARG A 5 -14.54 32.50 5.82
C ARG A 5 -13.45 33.33 5.14
N ALA A 6 -12.35 32.72 4.75
CA ALA A 6 -11.25 33.40 4.04
C ALA A 6 -11.70 33.88 2.65
N LEU A 7 -12.47 33.05 1.93
CA LEU A 7 -13.07 33.42 0.64
C LEU A 7 -14.09 34.56 0.77
N ALA A 8 -14.92 34.55 1.83
CA ALA A 8 -15.93 35.57 2.05
C ALA A 8 -15.36 36.91 2.57
N ALA A 9 -14.32 36.88 3.41
CA ALA A 9 -13.73 38.08 4.01
C ALA A 9 -12.61 38.71 3.17
N GLY A 10 -12.14 38.03 2.12
CA GLY A 10 -10.99 38.47 1.30
C GLY A 10 -9.67 38.58 2.09
N LYS A 11 -9.62 38.04 3.31
CA LYS A 11 -8.47 38.13 4.22
C LYS A 11 -8.16 36.75 4.79
N VAL A 12 -6.89 36.36 4.68
CA VAL A 12 -6.34 35.16 5.32
C VAL A 12 -5.70 35.59 6.63
N SER A 13 -6.20 35.10 7.75
CA SER A 13 -5.55 35.27 9.05
C SER A 13 -4.25 34.47 9.07
N ARG A 14 -3.15 35.11 9.45
CA ARG A 14 -1.81 34.52 9.51
C ARG A 14 -1.22 34.79 10.89
N LEU A 15 -0.48 33.82 11.42
CA LEU A 15 0.23 33.91 12.69
C LEU A 15 1.62 33.28 12.47
N PRO A 16 2.73 33.90 12.93
CA PRO A 16 4.04 33.27 12.89
C PRO A 16 4.05 31.95 13.68
N LEU A 17 4.77 30.94 13.18
CA LEU A 17 4.83 29.63 13.85
C LEU A 17 5.34 29.72 15.29
N ALA A 18 6.32 30.58 15.57
CA ALA A 18 6.83 30.80 16.91
C ALA A 18 5.74 31.29 17.89
N GLU A 19 4.94 32.28 17.48
CA GLU A 19 3.82 32.77 18.28
C GLU A 19 2.72 31.69 18.43
N ALA A 20 2.47 30.89 17.39
CA ALA A 20 1.53 29.78 17.46
C ALA A 20 1.98 28.71 18.49
N LEU A 21 3.28 28.41 18.54
CA LEU A 21 3.86 27.49 19.53
C LEU A 21 3.78 28.07 20.95
N GLU A 22 4.14 29.35 21.14
CA GLU A 22 4.06 30.04 22.44
C GLU A 22 2.63 30.12 22.98
N GLN A 23 1.65 30.33 22.10
CA GLN A 23 0.23 30.38 22.46
C GLN A 23 -0.41 28.99 22.61
N GLY A 24 0.35 27.89 22.40
CA GLY A 24 -0.17 26.52 22.45
C GLY A 24 -1.17 26.18 21.33
N MET A 25 -1.15 26.93 20.22
CA MET A 25 -1.97 26.68 19.04
C MET A 25 -1.33 25.68 18.06
N ALA A 26 -0.03 25.43 18.22
CA ALA A 26 0.74 24.42 17.49
C ALA A 26 1.65 23.67 18.47
N GLU A 27 1.98 22.42 18.15
CA GLU A 27 2.92 21.60 18.91
C GLU A 27 3.64 20.61 17.98
N TYR A 28 4.85 20.18 18.38
CA TYR A 28 5.56 19.10 17.73
C TYR A 28 5.22 17.79 18.43
N LEU A 29 4.68 16.84 17.67
CA LEU A 29 4.34 15.51 18.16
C LEU A 29 5.07 14.45 17.36
N ASP A 30 5.64 13.47 18.06
CA ASP A 30 6.05 12.21 17.45
C ASP A 30 4.86 11.23 17.47
N LEU A 31 4.29 10.99 16.30
CA LEU A 31 3.15 10.08 16.13
C LEU A 31 3.59 8.64 15.85
N ALA A 32 4.88 8.39 15.61
CA ALA A 32 5.38 7.07 15.27
C ALA A 32 5.07 6.02 16.37
N PRO A 33 5.26 6.30 17.68
CA PRO A 33 4.92 5.33 18.73
C PRO A 33 3.44 4.95 18.75
N LEU A 34 2.52 5.90 18.51
CA LEU A 34 1.08 5.63 18.48
C LEU A 34 0.72 4.72 17.30
N TYR A 35 1.29 5.00 16.13
CA TYR A 35 1.14 4.19 14.94
C TYR A 35 1.71 2.77 15.15
N LEU A 36 2.94 2.65 15.62
CA LEU A 36 3.60 1.36 15.87
C LEU A 36 2.84 0.50 16.87
N ASN A 37 2.30 1.10 17.93
CA ASN A 37 1.45 0.41 18.90
C ASN A 37 0.15 -0.10 18.29
N GLN A 38 -0.41 0.61 17.30
CA GLN A 38 -1.59 0.14 16.58
C GLN A 38 -1.25 -1.03 15.65
N VAL A 39 -0.16 -0.93 14.88
CA VAL A 39 0.33 -2.01 14.02
C VAL A 39 0.62 -3.29 14.82
N ALA A 40 1.23 -3.17 16.00
CA ALA A 40 1.56 -4.30 16.87
C ALA A 40 0.32 -5.09 17.37
N LYS A 41 -0.88 -4.50 17.33
CA LYS A 41 -2.14 -5.22 17.66
C LYS A 41 -2.66 -6.07 16.51
N LEU A 42 -2.24 -5.77 15.27
CA LEU A 42 -2.79 -6.34 14.05
C LEU A 42 -1.95 -7.50 13.51
N ILE A 43 -0.65 -7.54 13.87
CA ILE A 43 0.31 -8.53 13.38
C ILE A 43 1.37 -8.88 14.43
N ASP A 44 1.86 -10.12 14.41
CA ASP A 44 2.93 -10.60 15.28
C ASP A 44 4.31 -10.09 14.80
N LEU A 45 4.71 -8.93 15.32
CA LEU A 45 5.98 -8.31 14.99
C LEU A 45 7.19 -9.15 15.43
N ASN A 46 7.08 -9.92 16.50
CA ASN A 46 8.19 -10.77 16.95
C ASN A 46 8.37 -11.96 16.01
N GLY A 47 7.28 -12.57 15.54
CA GLY A 47 7.32 -13.58 14.48
C GLY A 47 8.03 -13.08 13.22
N LEU A 48 7.70 -11.86 12.78
CA LEU A 48 8.36 -11.23 11.62
C LEU A 48 9.86 -11.00 11.85
N ARG A 49 10.24 -10.48 13.02
CA ARG A 49 11.65 -10.24 13.39
C ARG A 49 12.45 -11.54 13.43
N GLN A 50 11.87 -12.63 13.89
CA GLN A 50 12.56 -13.91 14.07
C GLN A 50 12.52 -14.82 12.84
N ALA A 51 11.83 -14.41 11.76
CA ALA A 51 11.64 -15.25 10.58
C ALA A 51 12.94 -15.51 9.78
N GLY A 52 13.96 -14.67 9.92
CA GLY A 52 15.23 -14.84 9.19
C GLY A 52 15.12 -14.46 7.72
N LEU A 53 14.18 -13.59 7.36
CA LEU A 53 14.04 -13.10 5.98
C LEU A 53 15.10 -12.04 5.69
N ARG A 54 15.58 -11.99 4.45
CA ARG A 54 16.30 -10.84 3.91
C ARG A 54 15.35 -10.01 3.06
N VAL A 55 15.09 -8.79 3.47
CA VAL A 55 14.11 -7.89 2.85
C VAL A 55 14.83 -6.63 2.35
N VAL A 56 14.63 -6.28 1.08
CA VAL A 56 15.05 -4.96 0.56
C VAL A 56 13.86 -4.02 0.63
N VAL A 57 14.03 -2.85 1.23
CA VAL A 57 12.97 -1.83 1.35
C VAL A 57 13.37 -0.59 0.55
N ASP A 58 12.50 -0.15 -0.36
CA ASP A 58 12.63 1.13 -1.07
C ASP A 58 11.56 2.11 -0.58
N SER A 59 11.97 3.04 0.27
CA SER A 59 11.07 4.07 0.82
C SER A 59 10.87 5.24 -0.15
N MET A 60 11.50 5.20 -1.34
CA MET A 60 11.40 6.21 -2.40
C MET A 60 11.62 7.65 -1.90
N TYR A 61 12.48 7.86 -0.89
CA TYR A 61 12.71 9.13 -0.17
C TYR A 61 11.47 9.74 0.51
N GLY A 62 10.40 8.96 0.64
CA GLY A 62 9.10 9.34 1.18
C GLY A 62 9.00 9.26 2.70
N ALA A 63 7.80 9.52 3.22
CA ALA A 63 7.51 9.57 4.64
C ALA A 63 7.63 8.21 5.36
N GLY A 64 7.55 7.10 4.61
CA GLY A 64 7.73 5.74 5.12
C GLY A 64 9.18 5.36 5.48
N ALA A 65 10.14 6.23 5.18
CA ALA A 65 11.56 6.01 5.46
C ALA A 65 11.82 5.58 6.92
N GLY A 66 12.57 4.50 7.09
CA GLY A 66 12.96 3.95 8.37
C GLY A 66 11.88 3.14 9.10
N TYR A 67 10.60 3.16 8.70
CA TYR A 67 9.53 2.47 9.43
C TYR A 67 9.70 0.95 9.38
N LEU A 68 9.75 0.35 8.18
CA LEU A 68 9.90 -1.11 8.04
C LEU A 68 11.21 -1.60 8.66
N LYS A 69 12.30 -0.85 8.47
CA LYS A 69 13.59 -1.13 9.11
C LYS A 69 13.48 -1.16 10.63
N THR A 70 12.87 -0.13 11.23
CA THR A 70 12.69 -0.04 12.69
C THR A 70 11.76 -1.12 13.23
N ILE A 71 10.68 -1.43 12.51
CA ILE A 71 9.71 -2.45 12.92
C ILE A 71 10.35 -3.83 12.96
N LEU A 72 11.17 -4.17 11.96
CA LEU A 72 11.76 -5.49 11.78
C LEU A 72 13.15 -5.64 12.42
N ASP A 73 13.70 -4.59 13.04
CA ASP A 73 14.98 -4.62 13.73
C ASP A 73 14.95 -5.51 14.99
N GLY A 74 16.14 -5.90 15.46
CA GLY A 74 16.32 -6.66 16.71
C GLY A 74 16.00 -8.16 16.62
N GLY A 75 16.05 -8.74 15.42
CA GLY A 75 15.82 -10.16 15.19
C GLY A 75 16.76 -10.80 14.17
N LEU A 76 16.32 -11.91 13.58
CA LEU A 76 17.03 -12.64 12.52
C LEU A 76 16.71 -12.09 11.12
N THR A 77 15.57 -11.42 10.95
CA THR A 77 15.19 -10.77 9.70
C THR A 77 16.08 -9.55 9.45
N GLU A 78 16.73 -9.51 8.30
CA GLU A 78 17.63 -8.45 7.87
C GLU A 78 16.90 -7.50 6.90
N VAL A 79 16.94 -6.20 7.19
CA VAL A 79 16.38 -5.16 6.31
C VAL A 79 17.49 -4.32 5.68
N ILE A 80 17.52 -4.33 4.34
CA ILE A 80 18.39 -3.48 3.53
C ILE A 80 17.53 -2.35 2.97
N GLU A 81 17.63 -1.17 3.56
CA GLU A 81 16.86 -0.01 3.09
C GLU A 81 17.65 0.79 2.04
N ILE A 82 17.01 1.10 0.92
CA ILE A 82 17.49 1.98 -0.14
C ILE A 82 16.56 3.19 -0.23
N ASN A 83 17.12 4.34 -0.62
CA ASN A 83 16.38 5.61 -0.72
C ASN A 83 15.64 5.96 0.59
N GLY A 84 16.21 5.58 1.74
CA GLY A 84 15.65 5.78 3.08
C GLY A 84 16.07 7.11 3.72
N GLU A 85 16.88 7.90 3.03
CA GLU A 85 17.28 9.23 3.48
C GLU A 85 16.27 10.31 3.05
N ARG A 86 16.24 11.43 3.78
CA ARG A 86 15.45 12.59 3.38
C ARG A 86 16.07 13.27 2.16
N ASN A 87 15.47 13.08 0.99
CA ASN A 87 15.87 13.76 -0.23
C ASN A 87 14.66 14.29 -1.03
N PRO A 88 14.34 15.60 -0.93
CA PRO A 88 13.17 16.17 -1.60
C PRO A 88 13.32 16.26 -3.13
N LEU A 89 14.48 15.89 -3.69
CA LEU A 89 14.70 15.87 -5.14
C LEU A 89 14.34 14.53 -5.80
N PHE A 90 14.03 13.49 -5.00
CA PHE A 90 13.66 12.14 -5.49
C PHE A 90 14.57 11.62 -6.64
N PRO A 91 15.90 11.60 -6.48
CA PRO A 91 16.81 11.32 -7.59
C PRO A 91 16.59 9.92 -8.16
N GLY A 92 16.51 9.85 -9.50
CA GLY A 92 16.29 8.60 -10.23
C GLY A 92 14.82 8.13 -10.26
N ILE A 93 13.89 8.90 -9.70
CA ILE A 93 12.47 8.57 -9.62
C ILE A 93 11.67 9.72 -10.24
N VAL A 94 10.83 9.44 -11.24
CA VAL A 94 10.01 10.48 -11.89
C VAL A 94 8.91 10.99 -10.96
N ARG A 95 8.30 10.06 -10.23
CA ARG A 95 7.26 10.29 -9.23
C ARG A 95 7.37 9.19 -8.17
N PRO A 96 7.32 9.49 -6.87
CA PRO A 96 7.44 8.48 -5.81
C PRO A 96 6.18 7.63 -5.77
N GLU A 97 6.11 6.66 -6.66
CA GLU A 97 5.00 5.74 -6.86
C GLU A 97 5.55 4.32 -7.14
N PRO A 98 5.10 3.27 -6.45
CA PRO A 98 5.62 1.91 -6.55
C PRO A 98 5.10 1.20 -7.81
N ILE A 99 5.54 1.67 -8.97
CA ILE A 99 5.32 1.05 -10.29
C ILE A 99 6.62 0.46 -10.82
N ALA A 100 6.51 -0.54 -11.71
CA ALA A 100 7.65 -1.26 -12.27
C ALA A 100 8.78 -0.33 -12.75
N ASP A 101 8.44 0.75 -13.47
CA ASP A 101 9.40 1.71 -14.02
C ASP A 101 10.27 2.40 -12.96
N ASN A 102 9.70 2.65 -11.77
CA ASN A 102 10.41 3.31 -10.67
C ASN A 102 11.19 2.32 -9.79
N LEU A 103 10.90 1.02 -9.87
CA LEU A 103 11.46 0.01 -8.97
C LEU A 103 12.65 -0.77 -9.56
N ALA A 104 13.24 -0.29 -10.65
CA ALA A 104 14.40 -0.93 -11.28
C ALA A 104 15.59 -1.09 -10.32
N LYS A 105 15.82 -0.10 -9.44
CA LYS A 105 16.86 -0.16 -8.40
C LYS A 105 16.53 -1.25 -7.39
N LEU A 106 15.32 -1.27 -6.84
CA LEU A 106 14.83 -2.30 -5.94
C LEU A 106 14.97 -3.71 -6.55
N SER A 107 14.50 -3.91 -7.78
CA SER A 107 14.65 -5.18 -8.51
C SER A 107 16.09 -5.64 -8.67
N THR A 108 17.00 -4.71 -8.92
CA THR A 108 18.43 -5.03 -9.05
C THR A 108 19.02 -5.41 -7.69
N THR A 109 18.74 -4.61 -6.65
CA THR A 109 19.24 -4.86 -5.29
C THR A 109 18.71 -6.17 -4.71
N VAL A 110 17.45 -6.54 -4.96
CA VAL A 110 16.90 -7.84 -4.54
C VAL A 110 17.72 -9.00 -5.09
N LYS A 111 18.06 -8.96 -6.39
CA LYS A 111 18.88 -10.00 -7.04
C LYS A 111 20.32 -10.01 -6.51
N GLU A 112 20.94 -8.85 -6.37
CA GLU A 112 22.33 -8.72 -5.90
C GLU A 112 22.49 -9.21 -4.45
N GLN A 113 21.54 -8.85 -3.59
CA GLN A 113 21.55 -9.22 -2.18
C GLN A 113 20.98 -10.62 -1.92
N LYS A 114 20.47 -11.30 -2.96
CA LYS A 114 19.74 -12.57 -2.86
C LYS A 114 18.64 -12.49 -1.80
N ALA A 115 17.90 -11.38 -1.82
CA ALA A 115 16.83 -11.12 -0.88
C ALA A 115 15.60 -11.97 -1.18
N ASN A 116 14.82 -12.29 -0.15
CA ASN A 116 13.59 -13.06 -0.29
C ASN A 116 12.47 -12.24 -0.94
N VAL A 117 12.48 -10.92 -0.76
CA VAL A 117 11.47 -9.99 -1.30
C VAL A 117 12.00 -8.55 -1.31
N GLY A 118 11.55 -7.76 -2.27
CA GLY A 118 11.65 -6.31 -2.27
C GLY A 118 10.29 -5.68 -1.96
N LEU A 119 10.26 -4.70 -1.08
CA LEU A 119 9.07 -3.94 -0.70
C LEU A 119 9.31 -2.45 -0.97
N ALA A 120 8.32 -1.76 -1.50
CA ALA A 120 8.39 -0.33 -1.75
C ALA A 120 7.21 0.41 -1.14
N THR A 121 7.39 1.66 -0.74
CA THR A 121 6.32 2.58 -0.35
C THR A 121 6.39 3.87 -1.15
N ASP A 122 5.25 4.53 -1.36
CA ASP A 122 5.17 5.78 -2.11
C ASP A 122 5.48 7.01 -1.23
N GLY A 123 5.27 8.22 -1.77
CA GLY A 123 5.71 9.46 -1.13
C GLY A 123 5.19 9.68 0.30
N ASP A 124 3.93 9.36 0.57
CA ASP A 124 3.30 9.43 1.90
C ASP A 124 3.09 8.05 2.55
N ALA A 125 3.59 6.98 1.90
CA ALA A 125 3.56 5.59 2.35
C ALA A 125 2.16 4.97 2.51
N ASP A 126 1.17 5.49 1.78
CA ASP A 126 -0.19 4.94 1.73
C ASP A 126 -0.30 3.76 0.75
N ARG A 127 0.65 3.63 -0.19
CA ARG A 127 0.75 2.50 -1.13
C ARG A 127 1.94 1.60 -0.85
N MET A 128 1.83 0.36 -1.30
CA MET A 128 2.95 -0.57 -1.35
C MET A 128 3.25 -1.06 -2.78
N GLY A 129 4.49 -1.52 -2.99
CA GLY A 129 4.88 -2.33 -4.14
C GLY A 129 5.66 -3.55 -3.69
N VAL A 130 5.61 -4.61 -4.50
CA VAL A 130 6.32 -5.86 -4.24
C VAL A 130 7.16 -6.26 -5.44
N VAL A 131 8.39 -6.68 -5.16
CA VAL A 131 9.29 -7.33 -6.10
C VAL A 131 9.64 -8.71 -5.56
N ASP A 132 9.49 -9.74 -6.39
CA ASP A 132 9.78 -11.12 -5.99
C ASP A 132 11.28 -11.40 -5.81
N GLU A 133 11.61 -12.58 -5.32
CA GLU A 133 12.98 -13.05 -5.10
C GLU A 133 13.84 -13.12 -6.37
N LYS A 134 13.21 -13.03 -7.56
CA LYS A 134 13.85 -13.03 -8.88
C LYS A 134 14.00 -11.61 -9.44
N GLY A 135 13.59 -10.58 -8.70
CA GLY A 135 13.61 -9.19 -9.13
C GLY A 135 12.45 -8.80 -10.04
N ILE A 136 11.39 -9.60 -10.12
CA ILE A 136 10.20 -9.37 -10.95
C ILE A 136 9.15 -8.62 -10.13
N PHE A 137 8.66 -7.51 -10.68
CA PHE A 137 7.60 -6.73 -10.06
C PHE A 137 6.27 -7.49 -10.07
N LEU A 138 5.59 -7.54 -8.92
CA LEU A 138 4.22 -8.00 -8.80
C LEU A 138 3.28 -6.81 -9.05
N THR A 139 2.30 -6.99 -9.92
CA THR A 139 1.28 -5.97 -10.18
C THR A 139 0.44 -5.72 -8.92
N GLN A 140 -0.05 -4.50 -8.76
CA GLN A 140 -0.89 -4.13 -7.61
C GLN A 140 -2.19 -4.94 -7.54
N LEU A 141 -2.66 -5.43 -8.69
CA LEU A 141 -3.79 -6.36 -8.77
C LEU A 141 -3.48 -7.73 -8.16
N GLN A 142 -2.26 -8.24 -8.38
CA GLN A 142 -1.79 -9.48 -7.76
C GLN A 142 -1.58 -9.31 -6.26
N VAL A 143 -0.93 -8.21 -5.84
CA VAL A 143 -0.69 -7.91 -4.42
C VAL A 143 -2.02 -7.80 -3.67
N PHE A 144 -3.02 -7.11 -4.22
CA PHE A 144 -4.34 -7.01 -3.59
C PHE A 144 -5.00 -8.39 -3.39
N ALA A 145 -4.96 -9.23 -4.43
CA ALA A 145 -5.52 -10.58 -4.36
C ALA A 145 -4.76 -11.47 -3.36
N LEU A 146 -3.43 -11.35 -3.26
CA LEU A 146 -2.62 -12.06 -2.26
C LEU A 146 -2.94 -11.61 -0.83
N LEU A 147 -3.09 -10.30 -0.59
CA LEU A 147 -3.50 -9.78 0.72
C LEU A 147 -4.91 -10.26 1.10
N CYS A 148 -5.84 -10.29 0.15
CA CYS A 148 -7.17 -10.87 0.39
C CYS A 148 -7.08 -12.37 0.72
N LEU A 149 -6.29 -13.12 -0.04
CA LEU A 149 -6.07 -14.55 0.20
C LEU A 149 -5.43 -14.80 1.58
N TYR A 150 -4.47 -13.98 1.99
CA TYR A 150 -3.85 -14.04 3.31
C TYR A 150 -4.89 -13.89 4.43
N LEU A 151 -5.71 -12.84 4.37
CA LEU A 151 -6.71 -12.59 5.41
C LEU A 151 -7.77 -13.71 5.45
N LEU A 152 -8.24 -14.17 4.28
CA LEU A 152 -9.31 -15.17 4.18
C LEU A 152 -8.83 -16.60 4.49
N GLU A 153 -7.69 -17.00 3.94
CA GLU A 153 -7.19 -18.37 4.02
C GLU A 153 -6.20 -18.56 5.15
N THR A 154 -5.14 -17.75 5.17
CA THR A 154 -4.03 -17.93 6.11
C THR A 154 -4.41 -17.53 7.53
N ARG A 155 -5.10 -16.40 7.69
CA ARG A 155 -5.62 -15.96 8.99
C ARG A 155 -7.00 -16.52 9.32
N GLY A 156 -7.69 -17.10 8.34
CA GLY A 156 -9.03 -17.65 8.52
C GLY A 156 -10.11 -16.59 8.82
N GLU A 157 -9.84 -15.31 8.56
CA GLU A 157 -10.79 -14.23 8.82
C GLU A 157 -11.91 -14.22 7.77
N ARG A 158 -13.05 -13.63 8.12
CA ARG A 158 -14.17 -13.42 7.21
C ARG A 158 -14.68 -12.00 7.31
N GLY A 159 -15.12 -11.47 6.18
CA GLY A 159 -15.71 -10.14 6.06
C GLY A 159 -15.73 -9.71 4.59
N PRO A 160 -16.54 -8.69 4.24
CA PRO A 160 -16.60 -8.20 2.88
C PRO A 160 -15.27 -7.67 2.34
N ILE A 161 -15.08 -7.76 1.02
CA ILE A 161 -13.99 -7.12 0.28
C ILE A 161 -14.56 -5.89 -0.41
N VAL A 162 -13.87 -4.75 -0.36
CA VAL A 162 -14.26 -3.54 -1.12
C VAL A 162 -13.21 -3.24 -2.19
N LYS A 163 -13.63 -3.10 -3.44
CA LYS A 163 -12.74 -2.86 -4.57
C LYS A 163 -13.22 -1.70 -5.45
N THR A 164 -12.31 -1.04 -6.13
CA THR A 164 -12.66 -0.13 -7.23
C THR A 164 -12.98 -0.93 -8.51
N ILE A 165 -13.74 -0.33 -9.42
CA ILE A 165 -14.09 -0.93 -10.72
C ILE A 165 -12.86 -1.33 -11.56
N THR A 166 -11.74 -0.63 -11.39
CA THR A 166 -10.47 -0.86 -12.07
C THR A 166 -9.61 -1.95 -11.42
N ALA A 167 -10.00 -2.47 -10.25
CA ALA A 167 -9.30 -3.55 -9.58
C ALA A 167 -9.66 -4.94 -10.16
N THR A 168 -8.88 -5.94 -9.78
CA THR A 168 -8.89 -7.29 -10.37
C THR A 168 -10.19 -8.07 -10.18
N SER A 169 -10.53 -8.90 -11.17
CA SER A 169 -11.60 -9.90 -11.08
C SER A 169 -11.26 -11.08 -10.15
N MET A 170 -9.99 -11.25 -9.79
CA MET A 170 -9.56 -12.29 -8.83
C MET A 170 -10.31 -12.17 -7.49
N LEU A 171 -10.67 -10.94 -7.08
CA LEU A 171 -11.38 -10.71 -5.83
C LEU A 171 -12.80 -11.30 -5.84
N TYR A 172 -13.49 -11.28 -6.98
CA TYR A 172 -14.79 -11.95 -7.12
C TYR A 172 -14.65 -13.46 -6.92
N ARG A 173 -13.62 -14.08 -7.52
CA ARG A 173 -13.34 -15.51 -7.32
C ARG A 173 -13.00 -15.84 -5.88
N LEU A 174 -12.20 -15.01 -5.22
CA LEU A 174 -11.92 -15.19 -3.78
C LEU A 174 -13.20 -15.02 -2.95
N GLY A 175 -14.05 -14.05 -3.27
CA GLY A 175 -15.36 -13.87 -2.64
C GLY A 175 -16.24 -15.11 -2.74
N GLU A 176 -16.33 -15.71 -3.94
CA GLU A 176 -17.03 -16.97 -4.20
C GLU A 176 -16.42 -18.14 -3.39
N ILE A 177 -15.10 -18.34 -3.44
CA ILE A 177 -14.39 -19.45 -2.78
C ILE A 177 -14.57 -19.41 -1.26
N PHE A 178 -14.47 -18.22 -0.65
CA PHE A 178 -14.51 -18.05 0.80
C PHE A 178 -15.88 -17.64 1.34
N ASN A 179 -16.89 -17.55 0.46
CA ASN A 179 -18.27 -17.16 0.75
C ASN A 179 -18.35 -15.81 1.50
N VAL A 180 -17.70 -14.78 0.93
CA VAL A 180 -17.74 -13.40 1.44
C VAL A 180 -18.21 -12.41 0.36
N PRO A 181 -18.95 -11.35 0.72
CA PRO A 181 -19.38 -10.33 -0.24
C PRO A 181 -18.21 -9.57 -0.84
N VAL A 182 -18.35 -9.14 -2.09
CA VAL A 182 -17.43 -8.22 -2.77
C VAL A 182 -18.22 -7.00 -3.22
N TYR A 183 -17.91 -5.84 -2.65
CA TYR A 183 -18.50 -4.56 -3.00
C TYR A 183 -17.60 -3.84 -4.01
N GLU A 184 -18.18 -3.43 -5.14
CA GLU A 184 -17.49 -2.63 -6.14
C GLU A 184 -17.94 -1.16 -6.09
N THR A 185 -16.98 -0.24 -6.24
CA THR A 185 -17.23 1.20 -6.21
C THR A 185 -16.40 1.97 -7.24
N MET A 186 -16.66 3.26 -7.37
CA MET A 186 -15.87 4.17 -8.21
C MET A 186 -14.43 4.30 -7.71
N VAL A 187 -13.52 4.71 -8.60
CA VAL A 187 -12.12 4.98 -8.24
C VAL A 187 -12.03 6.10 -7.19
N GLY A 188 -11.20 5.89 -6.17
CA GLY A 188 -10.95 6.81 -5.07
C GLY A 188 -11.27 6.20 -3.70
N PHE A 189 -10.28 6.16 -2.80
CA PHE A 189 -10.45 5.61 -1.45
C PHE A 189 -11.56 6.32 -0.61
N LYS A 190 -11.89 7.56 -0.96
CA LYS A 190 -13.06 8.29 -0.41
C LYS A 190 -14.40 7.57 -0.60
N TYR A 191 -14.51 6.65 -1.57
CA TYR A 191 -15.67 5.80 -1.78
C TYR A 191 -15.49 4.41 -1.16
N VAL A 192 -14.25 3.93 -1.01
CA VAL A 192 -13.91 2.65 -0.40
C VAL A 192 -14.11 2.70 1.12
N ALA A 193 -13.50 3.68 1.80
CA ALA A 193 -13.51 3.80 3.25
C ALA A 193 -14.92 3.85 3.88
N PRO A 194 -15.90 4.62 3.35
CA PRO A 194 -17.26 4.61 3.90
C PRO A 194 -17.93 3.24 3.82
N ILE A 195 -17.74 2.50 2.73
CA ILE A 195 -18.28 1.14 2.58
C ILE A 195 -17.59 0.20 3.57
N MET A 196 -16.26 0.32 3.72
CA MET A 196 -15.52 -0.49 4.68
C MET A 196 -16.05 -0.31 6.11
N LEU A 197 -16.32 0.93 6.51
CA LEU A 197 -16.87 1.25 7.82
C LEU A 197 -18.31 0.74 7.98
N ALA A 198 -19.16 0.95 6.97
CA ALA A 198 -20.57 0.54 7.02
C ALA A 198 -20.74 -0.98 7.05
N GLU A 199 -19.94 -1.71 6.27
CA GLU A 199 -20.05 -3.15 6.07
C GLU A 199 -19.09 -3.94 6.98
N ASN A 200 -18.31 -3.26 7.83
CA ASN A 200 -17.21 -3.85 8.61
C ASN A 200 -16.30 -4.73 7.72
N ALA A 201 -15.95 -4.19 6.56
CA ALA A 201 -15.21 -4.90 5.53
C ALA A 201 -13.83 -5.32 6.03
N LEU A 202 -13.40 -6.50 5.61
CA LEU A 202 -12.11 -7.10 5.96
C LEU A 202 -10.95 -6.29 5.39
N ILE A 203 -11.08 -5.91 4.12
CA ILE A 203 -10.05 -5.21 3.34
C ILE A 203 -10.72 -4.38 2.25
N GLY A 204 -10.16 -3.21 1.98
CA GLY A 204 -10.51 -2.38 0.84
C GLY A 204 -9.27 -1.93 0.08
N GLY A 205 -9.37 -1.77 -1.24
CA GLY A 205 -8.18 -1.43 -2.02
C GLY A 205 -8.45 -0.90 -3.41
N GLU A 206 -7.42 -0.28 -3.96
CA GLU A 206 -7.40 0.33 -5.29
C GLU A 206 -6.28 -0.30 -6.14
N GLU A 207 -6.42 -0.22 -7.46
CA GLU A 207 -5.43 -0.66 -8.44
C GLU A 207 -4.10 0.11 -8.39
N SER A 208 -4.07 1.22 -7.65
CA SER A 208 -2.89 2.06 -7.44
C SER A 208 -1.91 1.49 -6.40
N GLY A 209 -2.24 0.39 -5.72
CA GLY A 209 -1.38 -0.24 -4.71
C GLY A 209 -1.65 0.19 -3.26
N GLY A 210 -2.78 0.88 -3.03
CA GLY A 210 -3.20 1.31 -1.70
C GLY A 210 -4.28 0.40 -1.12
N TYR A 211 -4.07 -0.05 0.12
CA TYR A 211 -4.94 -1.03 0.80
C TYR A 211 -5.24 -0.59 2.23
N GLY A 212 -6.51 -0.62 2.62
CA GLY A 212 -6.94 -0.42 4.01
C GLY A 212 -7.47 -1.73 4.62
N PHE A 213 -7.37 -1.84 5.94
CA PHE A 213 -7.64 -3.09 6.66
C PHE A 213 -8.58 -2.88 7.85
N ARG A 214 -9.43 -3.88 8.09
CA ARG A 214 -10.32 -3.89 9.27
C ARG A 214 -9.53 -3.75 10.56
N GLY A 215 -10.05 -2.95 11.49
CA GLY A 215 -9.41 -2.73 12.79
C GLY A 215 -8.23 -1.76 12.75
N HIS A 216 -7.95 -1.14 11.60
CA HIS A 216 -6.99 -0.05 11.45
C HIS A 216 -7.69 1.25 11.06
N VAL A 217 -6.92 2.33 10.89
CA VAL A 217 -7.43 3.59 10.33
C VAL A 217 -8.12 3.27 8.98
N PRO A 218 -9.31 3.83 8.69
CA PRO A 218 -10.01 3.62 7.43
C PRO A 218 -9.37 4.42 6.29
N GLU A 219 -8.07 4.22 6.09
CA GLU A 219 -7.22 4.80 5.05
C GLU A 219 -6.23 3.72 4.60
N ARG A 220 -5.57 3.95 3.46
CA ARG A 220 -4.57 3.05 2.91
C ARG A 220 -3.30 3.09 3.76
N ASP A 221 -2.64 1.94 3.88
CA ASP A 221 -1.41 1.81 4.66
C ASP A 221 -0.44 0.83 4.00
N GLY A 222 0.59 1.37 3.33
CA GLY A 222 1.60 0.58 2.63
C GLY A 222 2.54 -0.17 3.57
N ILE A 223 2.75 0.35 4.79
CA ILE A 223 3.63 -0.28 5.79
C ILE A 223 2.93 -1.50 6.38
N LEU A 224 1.67 -1.38 6.81
CA LEU A 224 0.90 -2.52 7.32
C LEU A 224 0.70 -3.59 6.25
N ALA A 225 0.40 -3.18 5.01
CA ALA A 225 0.25 -4.10 3.89
C ALA A 225 1.57 -4.86 3.60
N SER A 226 2.71 -4.19 3.71
CA SER A 226 4.04 -4.80 3.62
C SER A 226 4.28 -5.86 4.70
N LEU A 227 3.90 -5.58 5.95
CA LEU A 227 4.03 -6.54 7.05
C LEU A 227 3.11 -7.76 6.86
N TYR A 228 1.86 -7.54 6.41
CA TYR A 228 0.95 -8.64 6.07
C TYR A 228 1.46 -9.51 4.93
N PHE A 229 2.12 -8.92 3.93
CA PHE A 229 2.75 -9.68 2.87
C PHE A 229 3.89 -10.56 3.39
N LEU A 230 4.73 -10.03 4.29
CA LEU A 230 5.79 -10.82 4.94
C LEU A 230 5.20 -11.96 5.79
N ASP A 231 4.15 -11.71 6.57
CA ASP A 231 3.52 -12.76 7.37
C ASP A 231 2.87 -13.83 6.47
N LEU A 232 2.27 -13.44 5.34
CA LEU A 232 1.80 -14.40 4.33
C LEU A 232 2.93 -15.32 3.86
N MET A 233 4.09 -14.76 3.50
CA MET A 233 5.26 -15.57 3.10
C MET A 233 5.68 -16.54 4.20
N ILE A 234 5.78 -16.05 5.43
CA ILE A 234 6.21 -16.84 6.60
C ILE A 234 5.23 -17.97 6.91
N LYS A 235 3.94 -17.67 6.98
CA LYS A 235 2.89 -18.65 7.35
C LYS A 235 2.67 -19.71 6.28
N THR A 236 2.96 -19.40 5.02
CA THR A 236 2.77 -20.34 3.91
C THR A 236 4.06 -21.03 3.48
N ASP A 237 5.21 -20.59 4.01
CA ASP A 237 6.56 -21.01 3.62
C ASP A 237 6.74 -20.96 2.10
N LYS A 238 6.42 -19.79 1.51
CA LYS A 238 6.44 -19.56 0.06
C LYS A 238 7.17 -18.27 -0.31
N THR A 239 7.91 -18.33 -1.40
CA THR A 239 8.44 -17.13 -2.04
C THR A 239 7.32 -16.32 -2.72
N PRO A 240 7.53 -15.03 -3.02
CA PRO A 240 6.53 -14.24 -3.73
C PRO A 240 6.13 -14.85 -5.08
N SER A 241 7.07 -15.45 -5.84
CA SER A 241 6.72 -16.09 -7.12
C SER A 241 5.89 -17.37 -6.92
N GLU A 242 6.12 -18.13 -5.85
CA GLU A 242 5.30 -19.29 -5.48
C GLU A 242 3.91 -18.87 -5.02
N LEU A 243 3.79 -17.77 -4.28
CA LEU A 243 2.52 -17.20 -3.86
C LEU A 243 1.64 -16.81 -5.06
N ILE A 244 2.22 -16.24 -6.12
CA ILE A 244 1.49 -15.94 -7.35
C ILE A 244 0.96 -17.21 -8.01
N ASN A 245 1.80 -18.23 -8.15
CA ASN A 245 1.37 -19.52 -8.71
C ASN A 245 0.26 -20.15 -7.84
N TYR A 246 0.40 -20.07 -6.52
CA TYR A 246 -0.60 -20.55 -5.57
C TYR A 246 -1.94 -19.83 -5.71
N LEU A 247 -1.92 -18.50 -5.84
CA LEU A 247 -3.11 -17.70 -6.11
C LEU A 247 -3.76 -18.11 -7.43
N TYR A 248 -2.99 -18.21 -8.53
CA TYR A 248 -3.51 -18.56 -9.84
C TYR A 248 -4.08 -19.98 -9.92
N ASN A 249 -3.54 -20.92 -9.15
CA ASN A 249 -4.13 -22.26 -9.04
C ASN A 249 -5.54 -22.24 -8.42
N LYS A 250 -5.90 -21.20 -7.65
CA LYS A 250 -7.23 -21.04 -7.04
C LYS A 250 -8.18 -20.26 -7.93
N VAL A 251 -7.73 -19.12 -8.45
CA VAL A 251 -8.61 -18.16 -9.14
C VAL A 251 -8.50 -18.21 -10.66
N GLY A 252 -7.58 -19.02 -11.19
CA GLY A 252 -7.22 -19.05 -12.60
C GLY A 252 -6.12 -18.03 -12.95
N PRO A 253 -5.44 -18.21 -14.09
CA PRO A 253 -4.41 -17.27 -14.54
C PRO A 253 -5.01 -15.90 -14.88
N HIS A 254 -4.30 -14.84 -14.50
CA HIS A 254 -4.69 -13.45 -14.77
C HIS A 254 -3.53 -12.68 -15.38
N TYR A 255 -3.86 -11.82 -16.35
CA TYR A 255 -2.90 -10.95 -17.02
C TYR A 255 -3.49 -9.55 -17.06
N TYR A 256 -2.66 -8.56 -16.75
CA TYR A 256 -3.07 -7.17 -16.67
C TYR A 256 -2.02 -6.29 -17.34
N GLN A 257 -2.49 -5.32 -18.11
CA GLN A 257 -1.67 -4.25 -18.65
C GLN A 257 -2.47 -2.95 -18.56
N ARG A 258 -1.80 -1.91 -18.05
CA ARG A 258 -2.32 -0.54 -18.08
C ARG A 258 -1.64 0.23 -19.19
N VAL A 259 -2.44 0.97 -19.96
CA VAL A 259 -1.95 1.86 -21.02
C VAL A 259 -2.50 3.26 -20.75
N ASP A 260 -1.62 4.17 -20.31
CA ASP A 260 -1.98 5.58 -20.15
C ASP A 260 -1.66 6.34 -21.45
N VAL A 261 -2.69 6.83 -22.15
CA VAL A 261 -2.56 7.61 -23.38
C VAL A 261 -2.75 9.09 -23.08
N LYS A 262 -1.76 9.91 -23.43
CA LYS A 262 -1.88 11.37 -23.38
C LYS A 262 -2.56 11.87 -24.65
N PHE A 263 -3.54 12.75 -24.51
CA PHE A 263 -4.24 13.40 -25.62
C PHE A 263 -4.51 14.87 -25.27
N PRO A 264 -4.70 15.76 -26.27
CA PRO A 264 -5.06 17.17 -26.05
C PRO A 264 -6.38 17.31 -25.28
N GLU A 265 -6.46 18.25 -24.33
CA GLU A 265 -7.62 18.36 -23.45
C GLU A 265 -8.93 18.70 -24.20
N ASP A 266 -8.83 19.45 -25.30
CA ASP A 266 -9.94 19.81 -26.18
C ASP A 266 -10.54 18.62 -26.95
N GLU A 267 -9.79 17.52 -27.12
CA GLU A 267 -10.29 16.27 -27.70
C GLU A 267 -11.09 15.41 -26.71
N ARG A 268 -11.06 15.73 -25.40
CA ARG A 268 -11.64 14.88 -24.34
C ARG A 268 -13.10 14.52 -24.59
N GLN A 269 -13.94 15.51 -24.91
CA GLN A 269 -15.38 15.27 -25.08
C GLN A 269 -15.63 14.38 -26.30
N ALA A 270 -14.96 14.68 -27.43
CA ALA A 270 -15.07 13.89 -28.65
C ALA A 270 -14.62 12.43 -28.45
N ILE A 271 -13.60 12.19 -27.61
CA ILE A 271 -13.15 10.84 -27.26
C ILE A 271 -14.20 10.13 -26.39
N ILE A 272 -14.75 10.80 -25.38
CA ILE A 272 -15.78 10.23 -24.49
C ILE A 272 -17.03 9.84 -25.30
N ASP A 273 -17.49 10.71 -26.19
CA ASP A 273 -18.68 10.48 -27.02
C ASP A 273 -18.52 9.27 -27.97
N ARG A 274 -17.28 8.92 -28.34
CA ARG A 274 -16.98 7.74 -29.17
C ARG A 274 -16.91 6.42 -28.40
N LEU A 275 -16.77 6.48 -27.07
CA LEU A 275 -16.62 5.31 -26.20
C LEU A 275 -17.95 4.87 -25.55
N GLN A 276 -18.97 5.74 -25.57
CA GLN A 276 -20.34 5.45 -25.13
C GLN A 276 -21.17 4.79 -26.22
#